data_AF-A0A497I219-F1
#
_entry.id   AF-A0A497I219-F1
#
_cell.length_a   1.000
_cell.length_b   1.000
_cell.length_c   1.000
_cell.angle_alpha   90.00
_cell.angle_beta   90.00
_cell.angle_gamma   90.00
#
_symmetry.space_group_name_H-M   'P 1'
#
loop_
_entity.id
_entity.type
_entity.pdbx_description
1 polymer ?
#
loop_
_entity_poly.entity_id
_entity_poly.type
_entity_poly.pdbx_seq_one_letter_code
_entity_poly.pdbx_strand_id
1 'polypeptide(L)'
;KLSKERKVINVILLLFVLGTSVFFQRIWMFTLLFGLLLILLYNSEIVENSMKKWVSISKLTEGDWLIKEVKYRNIKIVPKPTGISKEDLRKLRKLYREGKVRKVLIKEGIPFVPVFLISFLMTLYFKEFILLSLANFLTSS
;
A
#
# COMPACT_ATOMS: atom_id res chain seq x y z
N LYS A 1 19.65 -56.28 16.21
CA LYS A 1 20.39 -55.40 15.26
C LYS A 1 19.44 -54.86 14.17
N LEU A 2 18.77 -55.73 13.42
CA LEU A 2 17.74 -55.40 12.40
C LEU A 2 16.59 -54.48 12.90
N SER A 3 16.16 -54.58 14.16
CA SER A 3 15.12 -53.68 14.72
C SER A 3 15.61 -52.26 15.01
N LYS A 4 16.91 -52.08 15.29
CA LYS A 4 17.54 -50.77 15.53
C LYS A 4 17.76 -50.04 14.21
N GLU A 5 18.24 -50.75 13.19
CA GLU A 5 18.40 -50.23 11.83
C GLU A 5 17.05 -49.82 11.22
N ARG A 6 15.99 -50.64 11.39
CA ARG A 6 14.62 -50.27 10.99
C ARG A 6 14.09 -49.01 11.70
N LYS A 7 14.37 -48.85 12.99
CA LYS A 7 14.00 -47.62 13.73
C LYS A 7 14.72 -46.39 13.18
N VAL A 8 16.02 -46.50 12.88
CA VAL A 8 16.80 -45.39 12.29
C VAL A 8 16.27 -45.02 10.91
N ILE A 9 15.99 -46.02 10.05
CA ILE A 9 15.40 -45.79 8.72
C ILE A 9 14.04 -45.09 8.84
N ASN A 10 13.17 -45.53 9.74
CA ASN A 10 11.86 -44.92 9.94
C ASN A 10 11.97 -43.47 10.46
N VAL A 11 12.95 -43.17 11.32
CA VAL A 11 13.19 -41.79 11.79
C VAL A 11 13.69 -40.90 10.66
N ILE A 12 14.59 -41.39 9.80
CA ILE A 12 15.07 -40.65 8.63
C ILE A 12 13.92 -40.38 7.65
N LEU A 13 13.08 -41.38 7.36
CA LEU A 13 11.88 -41.23 6.54
C LEU A 13 10.90 -40.22 7.13
N LEU A 14 10.67 -40.25 8.45
CA LEU A 14 9.81 -39.28 9.13
C LEU A 14 10.35 -37.86 9.00
N LEU A 15 11.65 -37.65 9.23
CA LEU A 15 12.28 -36.34 9.07
C LEU A 15 12.24 -35.86 7.61
N PHE A 16 12.38 -36.75 6.64
CA PHE A 16 12.25 -36.43 5.22
C PHE A 16 10.82 -36.01 4.85
N VAL A 17 9.80 -36.73 5.34
CA VAL A 17 8.39 -36.38 5.13
C VAL A 17 8.07 -35.03 5.76
N LEU A 18 8.53 -34.77 7.00
CA LEU A 18 8.34 -33.49 7.67
C LEU A 18 9.08 -32.35 6.95
N GLY A 19 10.29 -32.60 6.43
CA GLY A 19 11.05 -31.62 5.66
C GLY A 19 10.33 -31.23 4.37
N THR A 20 9.85 -32.22 3.62
CA THR A 20 9.12 -32.00 2.37
C THR A 20 7.77 -31.31 2.60
N SER A 21 7.03 -31.64 3.66
CA SER A 21 5.75 -30.99 3.97
C SER A 21 5.93 -29.49 4.29
N VAL A 22 6.95 -29.13 5.06
CA VAL A 22 7.26 -27.72 5.37
C VAL A 22 7.70 -26.97 4.11
N PHE A 23 8.46 -27.62 3.22
CA PHE A 23 8.89 -27.03 1.95
C PHE A 23 7.69 -26.74 1.04
N PHE A 24 6.79 -27.70 0.85
CA PHE A 24 5.57 -27.49 0.06
C PHE A 24 4.69 -26.39 0.65
N GLN A 25 4.49 -26.38 1.98
CA GLN A 25 3.70 -25.34 2.65
C GLN A 25 4.25 -23.92 2.36
N ARG A 26 5.58 -23.76 2.37
CA ARG A 26 6.22 -22.48 2.05
C ARG A 26 5.95 -22.07 0.60
N ILE A 27 6.11 -22.99 -0.36
CA ILE A 27 5.84 -22.71 -1.79
C ILE A 27 4.38 -22.28 -1.99
N TRP A 28 3.42 -23.03 -1.43
CA TRP A 28 1.99 -22.69 -1.53
C TRP A 28 1.67 -21.31 -0.96
N MET A 29 2.25 -20.99 0.20
CA MET A 29 2.08 -19.67 0.82
C MET A 29 2.67 -18.55 -0.06
N PHE A 30 3.86 -18.74 -0.62
CA PHE A 30 4.47 -17.76 -1.54
C PHE A 30 3.61 -17.57 -2.80
N THR A 31 3.16 -18.65 -3.43
CA THR A 31 2.32 -18.57 -4.63
C THR A 31 0.99 -17.85 -4.35
N LEU A 32 0.35 -18.12 -3.21
CA LEU A 32 -0.89 -17.45 -2.80
C LEU A 32 -0.67 -15.94 -2.59
N LEU A 33 0.37 -15.58 -1.85
CA LEU A 33 0.70 -14.17 -1.54
C LEU A 33 1.14 -13.41 -2.79
N PHE A 34 1.89 -14.06 -3.68
CA PHE A 34 2.27 -13.50 -4.96
C PHE A 34 1.04 -13.31 -5.87
N GLY A 35 0.14 -14.29 -5.93
CA GLY A 35 -1.13 -14.16 -6.63
C GLY A 35 -1.98 -13.01 -6.10
N LEU A 36 -2.08 -12.85 -4.78
CA LEU A 36 -2.76 -11.72 -4.14
C LEU A 36 -2.10 -10.38 -4.53
N LEU A 37 -0.77 -10.30 -4.54
CA LEU A 37 -0.05 -9.11 -4.98
C LEU A 37 -0.38 -8.75 -6.43
N LEU A 38 -0.41 -9.73 -7.35
CA LEU A 38 -0.77 -9.49 -8.75
C LEU A 38 -2.21 -8.97 -8.87
N ILE A 39 -3.15 -9.53 -8.10
CA ILE A 39 -4.54 -9.06 -8.06
C ILE A 39 -4.60 -7.61 -7.57
N LEU A 40 -3.86 -7.26 -6.51
CA LEU A 40 -3.86 -5.89 -5.99
C LEU A 40 -3.20 -4.90 -6.96
N LEU A 41 -2.14 -5.30 -7.65
CA LEU A 41 -1.50 -4.49 -8.69
C LEU A 41 -2.43 -4.29 -9.88
N TYR A 42 -3.12 -5.34 -10.32
CA TYR A 42 -4.12 -5.24 -11.39
C TYR A 42 -5.27 -4.28 -11.02
N ASN A 43 -5.74 -4.34 -9.77
CA ASN A 43 -6.80 -3.47 -9.28
C ASN A 43 -6.31 -2.08 -8.81
N SER A 44 -5.01 -1.78 -8.92
CA SER A 44 -4.45 -0.51 -8.42
C SER A 44 -5.03 0.71 -9.12
N GLU A 45 -5.35 0.60 -10.42
CA GLU A 45 -6.02 1.66 -11.19
C GLU A 45 -7.46 1.90 -10.71
N ILE A 46 -8.18 0.82 -10.37
CA ILE A 46 -9.54 0.92 -9.83
C ILE A 46 -9.51 1.62 -8.47
N VAL A 47 -8.54 1.27 -7.63
CA VAL A 47 -8.31 1.93 -6.33
C VAL A 47 -7.94 3.40 -6.52
N GLU A 48 -7.09 3.74 -7.50
CA GLU A 48 -6.78 5.14 -7.79
C GLU A 48 -8.00 5.91 -8.31
N ASN A 49 -8.85 5.27 -9.09
CA ASN A 49 -10.08 5.89 -9.57
C ASN A 49 -11.11 6.09 -8.45
N SER A 50 -11.18 5.21 -7.45
CA SER A 50 -12.06 5.39 -6.29
C SER A 50 -11.63 6.54 -5.37
N MET A 51 -10.35 6.94 -5.43
CA MET A 51 -9.82 8.12 -4.73
C MET A 51 -10.19 9.44 -5.40
N LYS A 52 -10.74 9.43 -6.63
CA LYS A 52 -11.14 10.65 -7.33
C LYS A 52 -12.54 11.06 -6.89
N LYS A 53 -12.67 12.24 -6.31
CA LYS A 53 -13.93 12.72 -5.75
C LYS A 53 -14.27 14.13 -6.20
N TRP A 54 -15.52 14.31 -6.65
CA TRP A 54 -16.05 15.65 -6.93
C TRP A 54 -16.48 16.31 -5.63
N VAL A 55 -15.73 17.33 -5.21
CA VAL A 55 -15.99 18.07 -3.98
C VAL A 55 -16.41 19.50 -4.31
N SER A 56 -17.40 20.01 -3.58
CA SER A 56 -17.79 21.40 -3.73
C SER A 56 -16.72 22.32 -3.16
N ILE A 57 -16.49 23.46 -3.82
CA ILE A 57 -15.46 24.43 -3.38
C ILE A 57 -15.69 24.90 -1.94
N SER A 58 -16.94 24.93 -1.46
CA SER A 58 -17.27 25.28 -0.08
C SER A 58 -16.70 24.31 0.97
N LYS A 59 -16.44 23.06 0.59
CA LYS A 59 -15.90 22.01 1.45
C LYS A 59 -14.39 21.79 1.28
N LEU A 60 -13.73 22.51 0.37
CA LEU A 60 -12.30 22.39 0.14
C LEU A 60 -11.49 22.95 1.31
N THR A 61 -10.44 22.21 1.65
CA THR A 61 -9.44 22.56 2.65
C THR A 61 -8.07 22.82 2.02
N GLU A 62 -7.21 23.53 2.74
CA GLU A 62 -5.81 23.67 2.34
C GLU A 62 -5.13 22.30 2.37
N GLY A 63 -4.29 22.01 1.37
CA GLY A 63 -3.63 20.72 1.21
C GLY A 63 -4.38 19.70 0.35
N ASP A 64 -5.66 19.95 0.01
CA ASP A 64 -6.40 19.08 -0.90
C ASP A 64 -5.71 18.98 -2.27
N TRP A 65 -5.63 17.77 -2.84
CA TRP A 65 -4.97 17.53 -4.12
C TRP A 65 -5.92 17.69 -5.30
N LEU A 66 -5.74 18.76 -6.07
CA LEU A 66 -6.47 19.00 -7.31
C LEU A 66 -5.97 18.04 -8.41
N ILE A 67 -6.88 17.31 -9.07
CA ILE A 67 -6.52 16.39 -10.17
C ILE A 67 -6.42 17.12 -11.52
N LYS A 68 -7.37 18.03 -11.77
CA LYS A 68 -7.48 18.75 -13.04
C LYS A 68 -7.26 20.24 -12.81
N GLU A 69 -6.52 20.89 -13.70
CA GLU A 69 -6.38 22.34 -13.64
C GLU A 69 -7.75 23.04 -13.69
N VAL A 70 -7.89 24.10 -12.89
CA VAL A 70 -9.05 24.98 -12.92
C VAL A 70 -8.62 26.26 -13.61
N LYS A 71 -9.12 26.46 -14.83
CA LYS A 71 -8.86 27.66 -15.65
C LYS A 71 -10.16 28.42 -15.88
N TYR A 72 -10.24 29.66 -15.40
CA TYR A 72 -11.35 30.56 -15.67
C TYR A 72 -10.83 31.98 -15.95
N ARG A 73 -10.96 32.45 -17.19
CA ARG A 73 -10.39 33.72 -17.67
C ARG A 73 -8.90 33.82 -17.32
N ASN A 74 -8.53 34.76 -16.45
CA ASN A 74 -7.14 35.01 -16.04
C ASN A 74 -6.74 34.21 -14.78
N ILE A 75 -7.67 33.47 -14.17
CA ILE A 75 -7.39 32.63 -13.01
C ILE A 75 -7.02 31.25 -13.52
N LYS A 76 -5.78 30.82 -13.24
CA LYS A 76 -5.29 29.47 -13.49
C LYS A 76 -4.78 28.87 -12.18
N ILE A 77 -5.31 27.71 -11.82
CA ILE A 77 -4.89 26.94 -10.64
C ILE A 77 -4.48 25.56 -11.13
N VAL A 78 -3.22 25.23 -10.93
CA VAL A 78 -2.61 23.98 -11.39
C VAL A 78 -2.47 22.98 -10.23
N PRO A 79 -2.56 21.67 -10.50
CA PRO A 79 -2.19 20.64 -9.54
C PRO A 79 -0.78 20.86 -8.97
N LYS A 80 -0.63 20.74 -7.65
CA LYS A 80 0.65 20.87 -6.95
C LYS A 80 0.85 19.67 -6.02
N PRO A 81 2.09 19.16 -5.84
CA PRO A 81 2.38 18.07 -4.91
C PRO A 81 2.03 18.39 -3.45
N THR A 82 2.15 19.66 -3.06
CA THR A 82 1.79 20.14 -1.71
C THR A 82 0.28 20.38 -1.54
N GLY A 83 -0.51 20.20 -2.60
CA GLY A 83 -1.94 20.50 -2.62
C GLY A 83 -2.27 21.98 -2.79
N ILE A 84 -3.55 22.28 -2.63
CA ILE A 84 -4.11 23.63 -2.82
C ILE A 84 -3.58 24.53 -1.68
N SER A 85 -2.91 25.63 -2.05
CA SER A 85 -2.46 26.65 -1.09
C SER A 85 -3.61 27.55 -0.64
N LYS A 86 -3.42 28.30 0.45
CA LYS A 86 -4.41 29.30 0.93
C LYS A 86 -4.79 30.31 -0.15
N GLU A 87 -3.82 30.76 -0.95
CA GLU A 87 -4.06 31.73 -2.04
C GLU A 87 -4.93 31.15 -3.13
N ASP A 88 -4.66 29.90 -3.53
CA ASP A 88 -5.43 29.21 -4.56
C ASP A 88 -6.84 28.86 -4.06
N LEU A 89 -6.98 28.48 -2.78
CA LEU A 89 -8.28 28.29 -2.14
C LEU A 89 -9.11 29.57 -2.11
N ARG A 90 -8.49 30.73 -1.85
CA ARG A 90 -9.17 32.04 -1.91
C ARG A 90 -9.70 32.33 -3.32
N LYS A 91 -8.90 32.09 -4.36
CA LYS A 91 -9.32 32.25 -5.77
C LYS A 91 -10.49 31.32 -6.12
N LEU A 92 -10.42 30.05 -5.71
CA LEU A 92 -11.51 29.09 -5.91
C LEU A 92 -12.79 29.54 -5.22
N ARG A 93 -12.71 29.98 -3.97
CA ARG A 93 -13.88 30.48 -3.22
C ARG A 93 -14.49 31.72 -3.86
N LYS A 94 -13.69 32.60 -4.45
CA LYS A 94 -14.19 33.74 -5.25
C LYS A 94 -15.00 33.25 -6.46
N LEU A 95 -14.45 32.32 -7.24
CA LEU A 95 -15.14 31.72 -8.38
C LEU A 95 -16.44 30.97 -7.99
N TYR A 96 -16.45 30.38 -6.80
CA TYR A 96 -17.65 29.74 -6.24
C TYR A 96 -18.75 30.75 -5.93
N ARG A 97 -18.41 31.86 -5.27
CA ARG A 97 -19.36 32.95 -4.96
C ARG A 97 -19.91 33.61 -6.22
N GLU A 98 -19.11 33.72 -7.27
CA GLU A 98 -19.52 34.22 -8.59
C GLU A 98 -20.31 33.19 -9.42
N GLY A 99 -20.55 31.99 -8.88
CA GLY A 99 -21.31 30.92 -9.54
C GLY A 99 -20.60 30.28 -10.74
N LYS A 100 -19.31 30.55 -10.94
CA LYS A 100 -18.55 30.10 -12.13
C LYS A 100 -18.05 28.67 -12.02
N VAL A 101 -17.63 28.26 -10.83
CA VAL A 101 -17.14 26.90 -10.56
C VAL A 101 -17.80 26.40 -9.28
N ARG A 102 -18.52 25.29 -9.34
CA ARG A 102 -19.24 24.73 -8.17
C ARG A 102 -18.49 23.59 -7.50
N LYS A 103 -17.83 22.76 -8.29
CA LYS A 103 -17.14 21.55 -7.88
C LYS A 103 -15.81 21.43 -8.60
N VAL A 104 -14.85 20.80 -7.95
CA VAL A 104 -13.57 20.43 -8.53
C VAL A 104 -13.31 18.95 -8.24
N LEU A 105 -12.47 18.33 -9.07
CA LEU A 105 -12.07 16.94 -8.88
C LEU A 105 -10.80 16.91 -8.03
N ILE A 106 -10.91 16.33 -6.84
CA ILE A 106 -9.77 16.13 -5.94
C ILE A 106 -9.39 14.65 -5.84
N LYS A 107 -8.15 14.38 -5.43
CA LYS A 107 -7.66 13.06 -5.05
C LYS A 107 -7.66 12.97 -3.51
N GLU A 108 -8.46 12.06 -2.97
CA GLU A 108 -8.55 11.79 -1.54
C GLU A 108 -7.78 10.50 -1.23
N GLY A 109 -6.62 10.62 -0.58
CA GLY A 109 -5.75 9.51 -0.23
C GLY A 109 -4.70 9.14 -1.29
N ILE A 110 -3.95 8.09 -0.98
CA ILE A 110 -2.88 7.51 -1.81
C ILE A 110 -3.14 5.99 -1.90
N PRO A 111 -2.97 5.34 -3.05
CA PRO A 111 -3.10 3.88 -3.17
C PRO A 111 -1.95 3.19 -2.44
N PHE A 112 -2.08 3.09 -1.12
CA PHE A 112 -1.08 2.52 -0.22
C PHE A 112 -1.13 0.98 -0.20
N VAL A 113 -2.20 0.40 -0.73
CA VAL A 113 -2.48 -1.05 -0.64
C VAL A 113 -1.36 -1.92 -1.24
N PRO A 114 -0.80 -1.65 -2.44
CA PRO A 114 0.27 -2.48 -2.99
C PRO A 114 1.56 -2.38 -2.17
N VAL A 115 1.93 -1.16 -1.77
CA VAL A 115 3.15 -0.90 -0.99
C VAL A 115 3.06 -1.57 0.38
N PHE A 116 1.91 -1.44 1.05
CA PHE A 116 1.66 -2.08 2.34
C PHE A 116 1.83 -3.60 2.27
N LEU A 117 1.26 -4.26 1.25
CA LEU A 117 1.42 -5.70 1.10
C LEU A 117 2.89 -6.08 0.89
N ILE A 118 3.62 -5.36 0.02
CA ILE A 118 5.05 -5.62 -0.19
C ILE A 118 5.83 -5.47 1.11
N SER A 119 5.61 -4.39 1.87
CA SER A 119 6.26 -4.18 3.17
C SER A 119 5.92 -5.28 4.18
N PHE A 120 4.68 -5.74 4.21
CA PHE A 120 4.26 -6.86 5.05
C PHE A 120 4.98 -8.16 4.66
N LEU A 121 5.06 -8.48 3.36
CA LEU A 121 5.79 -9.65 2.87
C LEU A 121 7.29 -9.58 3.19
N MET A 122 7.91 -8.42 3.01
CA MET A 122 9.30 -8.19 3.41
C MET A 122 9.48 -8.41 4.90
N THR A 123 8.58 -7.91 5.73
CA THR A 123 8.63 -8.10 7.19
C THR A 123 8.56 -9.58 7.56
N LEU A 124 7.66 -10.35 6.94
CA LEU A 124 7.57 -11.80 7.16
C LEU A 124 8.82 -12.55 6.71
N TYR A 125 9.43 -12.11 5.61
CA TYR A 125 10.65 -12.72 5.07
C TYR A 125 11.90 -12.41 5.91
N PHE A 126 11.99 -11.19 6.44
CA PHE A 126 13.14 -10.71 7.24
C PHE A 126 12.88 -10.75 8.75
N LYS A 127 11.85 -11.46 9.22
CA LYS A 127 11.43 -11.42 10.63
C LYS A 127 12.56 -11.80 11.60
N GLU A 128 13.36 -12.81 11.28
CA GLU A 128 14.48 -13.25 12.14
C GLU A 128 15.55 -12.15 12.22
N PHE A 129 15.88 -11.52 11.09
CA PHE A 129 16.83 -10.42 11.03
C PHE A 129 16.34 -9.19 11.81
N ILE A 130 15.07 -8.80 11.63
CA ILE A 130 14.46 -7.68 12.33
C ILE A 130 14.47 -7.91 13.83
N LEU A 131 14.06 -9.10 14.28
CA LEU A 131 14.02 -9.46 15.70
C LEU A 131 15.41 -9.44 16.33
N LEU A 132 16.42 -9.99 15.64
CA LEU A 132 17.81 -9.97 16.10
C LEU A 132 18.37 -8.54 16.17
N SER A 133 18.11 -7.71 15.15
CA SER A 133 18.54 -6.30 15.15
C SER A 133 17.90 -5.52 16.30
N LEU A 134 16.62 -5.75 16.60
CA LEU A 134 15.92 -5.08 17.69
C LEU A 134 16.44 -5.54 19.05
N ALA A 135 16.69 -6.84 19.23
CA ALA A 135 17.27 -7.39 20.45
C ALA A 135 18.67 -6.81 20.71
N ASN A 136 19.51 -6.72 19.68
CA ASN A 136 20.85 -6.11 19.79
C ASN A 136 20.77 -4.61 20.14
N PHE A 137 19.83 -3.87 19.55
CA PHE A 137 19.62 -2.46 19.90
C PHE A 137 19.23 -2.27 21.37
N LEU A 138 18.24 -3.04 21.86
CA LEU A 138 17.74 -2.94 23.24
C LEU A 138 18.75 -3.41 24.30
N THR A 139 19.67 -4.29 23.94
CA THR A 139 20.75 -4.75 24.83
C THR A 139 21.98 -3.84 24.79
N SER A 140 22.10 -2.98 23.77
CA SER A 140 23.16 -1.98 23.64
C SER A 140 22.84 -0.60 24.25
N SER A 141 21.57 -0.38 24.64
CA SER A 141 21.07 0.81 25.32
C SER A 141 20.96 0.60 26.84
#